data_AF-A0A6P7GMU5-F1
#
_entry.id   AF-A0A6P7GMU5-F1
#
_cell.length_a   1.000
_cell.length_b   1.000
_cell.length_c   1.000
_cell.angle_alpha   90.00
_cell.angle_beta   90.00
_cell.angle_gamma   90.00
#
_symmetry.space_group_name_H-M   'P 1'
#
loop_
_entity.id
_entity.type
_entity.pdbx_description
1 polymer ?
#
loop_
_entity_poly.entity_id
_entity_poly.type
_entity_poly.pdbx_seq_one_letter_code
_entity_poly.pdbx_strand_id
1 'polypeptide(L)'
;MYFYFDTTKISKSTKTSCLKGLLDYCITAQGSRLLEQWIKQPLKDYLAINERLEIVETIAKNSDVRTQLTKDWLPRVTDLIPLSRKVASKKARLQDCYKVYQVVSTVPSIIKVLKETNNKFVKDMLVDPLAEIISEMENYQNMIEQTLDFSLVERAEFLIRSSYDESLT
;
A
#
# COMPACT_ATOMS: atom_id res chain seq x y z
N MET A 1 17.10 19.44 17.84
CA MET A 1 17.83 19.79 16.60
C MET A 1 17.75 18.59 15.67
N TYR A 2 16.67 18.51 14.88
CA TYR A 2 16.46 17.39 13.95
C TYR A 2 17.23 17.69 12.65
N PHE A 3 18.31 16.96 12.41
CA PHE A 3 19.00 17.01 11.12
C PHE A 3 18.10 16.38 10.05
N TYR A 4 17.43 17.23 9.26
CA TYR A 4 16.87 16.85 7.98
C TYR A 4 18.01 16.58 7.01
N PHE A 5 18.30 15.31 6.72
CA PHE A 5 19.02 14.98 5.49
C PHE A 5 18.04 15.08 4.33
N ASP A 6 18.19 16.15 3.55
CA ASP A 6 17.42 16.40 2.33
C ASP A 6 17.86 15.45 1.21
N THR A 7 16.97 14.53 0.80
CA THR A 7 17.22 13.54 -0.25
C THR A 7 16.77 14.00 -1.64
N THR A 8 16.44 15.29 -1.84
CA THR A 8 15.76 15.75 -3.06
C THR A 8 16.64 15.86 -4.32
N LYS A 9 17.94 15.50 -4.30
CA LYS A 9 18.78 15.50 -5.51
C LYS A 9 19.72 14.30 -5.58
N ILE A 10 19.18 13.13 -5.92
CA ILE A 10 19.99 11.98 -6.37
C ILE A 10 19.79 11.83 -7.87
N SER A 11 20.84 12.13 -8.65
CA SER A 11 20.86 11.99 -10.11
C SER A 11 20.86 10.52 -10.53
N LYS A 12 20.41 10.21 -11.76
CA LYS A 12 20.31 8.82 -12.27
C LYS A 12 21.61 8.00 -12.21
N SER A 13 22.80 8.61 -12.08
CA SER A 13 24.09 7.89 -12.03
C SER A 13 24.56 7.50 -10.61
N THR A 14 23.80 7.84 -9.55
CA THR A 14 24.21 7.62 -8.14
C THR A 14 23.42 6.51 -7.43
N LYS A 15 22.61 5.71 -8.15
CA LYS A 15 21.87 4.59 -7.52
C LYS A 15 22.77 3.59 -6.78
N THR A 16 24.07 3.49 -7.11
CA THR A 16 25.00 2.55 -6.49
C THR A 16 25.93 3.16 -5.42
N SER A 17 25.84 4.46 -5.10
CA SER A 17 26.79 5.11 -4.18
C SER A 17 26.39 5.06 -2.70
N CYS A 18 25.18 4.60 -2.37
CA CYS A 18 24.72 4.47 -0.99
C CYS A 18 23.84 3.22 -0.78
N LEU A 19 23.79 2.74 0.46
CA LEU A 19 23.07 1.50 0.82
C LEU A 19 21.58 1.55 0.45
N LYS A 20 20.92 2.70 0.64
CA LYS A 20 19.53 2.89 0.21
C LYS A 20 19.39 2.65 -1.29
N GLY A 21 20.24 3.28 -2.11
CA GLY A 21 20.18 3.14 -3.55
C GLY A 21 20.41 1.70 -4.03
N LEU A 22 21.25 0.94 -3.31
CA LEU A 22 21.51 -0.46 -3.60
C LEU A 22 20.34 -1.39 -3.24
N LEU A 23 19.62 -1.12 -2.16
CA LEU A 23 18.55 -2.00 -1.67
C LEU A 23 17.14 -1.61 -2.13
N ASP A 24 16.94 -0.36 -2.55
CA ASP A 24 15.62 0.20 -2.84
C ASP A 24 15.08 -0.23 -4.21
N TYR A 25 14.46 -1.40 -4.21
CA TYR A 25 13.62 -1.94 -5.29
C TYR A 25 12.13 -1.96 -4.90
N CYS A 26 11.73 -1.12 -3.93
CA CYS A 26 10.35 -1.05 -3.50
C CYS A 26 9.46 -0.49 -4.63
N ILE A 27 8.33 -1.16 -4.86
CA ILE A 27 7.36 -0.76 -5.90
C ILE A 27 6.58 0.50 -5.49
N THR A 28 6.21 0.59 -4.20
CA THR A 28 5.41 1.68 -3.67
C THR A 28 6.27 2.74 -2.99
N ALA A 29 5.87 4.01 -3.08
CA ALA A 29 6.57 5.10 -2.42
C ALA A 29 6.61 4.94 -0.88
N GLN A 30 5.53 4.42 -0.29
CA GLN A 30 5.50 4.09 1.14
C GLN A 30 6.50 2.99 1.52
N GLY A 31 6.71 1.99 0.64
CA GLY A 31 7.74 0.96 0.84
C GLY A 31 9.16 1.54 0.81
N SER A 32 9.48 2.40 -0.17
CA SER A 32 10.79 3.06 -0.25
C SER A 32 11.09 3.90 0.99
N ARG A 33 10.09 4.62 1.51
CA ARG A 33 10.21 5.41 2.76
C ARG A 33 10.42 4.51 3.99
N LEU A 34 9.70 3.39 4.06
CA LEU A 34 9.85 2.42 5.16
C LEU A 34 11.24 1.78 5.15
N LEU A 35 11.76 1.40 3.97
CA LEU A 35 13.12 0.87 3.82
C LEU A 35 14.17 1.88 4.29
N GLU A 36 14.02 3.14 3.91
CA GLU A 36 14.92 4.20 4.37
C GLU A 36 14.90 4.34 5.89
N GLN A 37 13.71 4.28 6.50
CA GLN A 37 13.57 4.30 7.95
C GLN A 37 14.27 3.10 8.59
N TRP A 38 14.09 1.89 8.07
CA TRP A 38 14.73 0.68 8.60
C TRP A 38 16.25 0.73 8.50
N ILE A 39 16.81 1.28 7.42
CA ILE A 39 18.26 1.48 7.29
C ILE A 39 18.77 2.44 8.37
N LYS A 40 18.02 3.51 8.67
CA LYS A 40 18.37 4.51 9.69
C LYS A 40 18.11 4.02 11.12
N GLN A 41 17.24 3.03 11.31
CA GLN A 41 16.79 2.54 12.61
C GLN A 41 16.87 1.01 12.67
N PRO A 42 18.08 0.44 12.84
CA PRO A 42 18.25 -1.00 12.97
C PRO A 42 17.51 -1.55 14.20
N LEU A 43 16.92 -2.73 14.04
CA LEU A 43 16.35 -3.46 15.16
C LEU A 43 17.47 -3.95 16.10
N LYS A 44 17.16 -4.01 17.39
CA LYS A 44 18.02 -4.58 18.44
C LYS A 44 17.46 -5.86 19.05
N ASP A 45 16.17 -6.13 18.80
CA ASP A 45 15.50 -7.32 19.31
C ASP A 45 15.77 -8.51 18.39
N TYR A 46 16.32 -9.56 18.97
CA TYR A 46 16.65 -10.80 18.28
C TYR A 46 15.41 -11.48 17.68
N LEU A 47 14.28 -11.49 18.40
CA LEU A 47 13.08 -12.14 17.91
C LEU A 47 12.53 -11.40 16.69
N ALA A 48 12.33 -10.08 16.80
CA ALA A 48 11.88 -9.25 15.68
C ALA A 48 12.80 -9.31 14.45
N ILE A 49 14.12 -9.47 14.64
CA ILE A 49 15.06 -9.66 13.52
C ILE A 49 14.77 -10.99 12.80
N ASN A 50 14.66 -12.09 13.54
CA ASN A 50 14.42 -13.41 12.95
C ASN A 50 13.05 -13.50 12.28
N GLU A 51 12.01 -12.91 12.87
CA GLU A 51 10.67 -12.86 12.25
C GLU A 51 10.71 -12.16 10.89
N ARG A 52 11.43 -11.04 10.78
CA ARG A 52 11.62 -10.36 9.48
C ARG A 52 12.41 -11.21 8.50
N LEU A 53 13.48 -11.86 8.94
CA LEU A 53 14.30 -12.71 8.08
C LEU A 53 13.52 -13.92 7.56
N GLU A 54 12.68 -14.53 8.39
CA GLU A 54 11.83 -15.66 8.02
C GLU A 54 10.80 -15.28 6.94
N ILE A 55 10.20 -14.09 7.05
CA ILE A 55 9.31 -13.54 6.01
C ILE A 55 10.09 -13.29 4.71
N VAL A 56 11.28 -12.70 4.79
CA VAL A 56 12.12 -12.44 3.61
C VAL A 56 12.53 -13.75 2.93
N GLU A 57 12.98 -14.75 3.70
CA GLU A 57 13.38 -16.05 3.18
C GLU A 57 12.21 -16.77 2.51
N THR A 58 11.03 -16.75 3.14
CA THR A 58 9.80 -17.35 2.60
C THR A 58 9.43 -16.74 1.25
N ILE A 59 9.41 -15.40 1.14
CA ILE A 59 9.07 -14.70 -0.10
C ILE A 59 10.20 -14.83 -1.15
N ALA A 60 11.46 -14.92 -0.72
CA ALA A 60 12.60 -15.11 -1.61
C ALA A 60 12.58 -16.50 -2.29
N LYS A 61 12.20 -17.54 -1.54
CA LYS A 61 12.09 -18.92 -2.06
C LYS A 61 10.87 -19.13 -2.95
N ASN A 62 9.77 -18.41 -2.73
CA ASN A 62 8.58 -18.48 -3.58
C ASN A 62 8.61 -17.43 -4.71
N SER A 63 9.17 -17.81 -5.87
CA SER A 63 9.25 -16.92 -7.06
C SER A 63 7.89 -16.43 -7.55
N ASP A 64 6.87 -17.29 -7.47
CA ASP A 64 5.55 -17.01 -8.02
C ASP A 64 4.82 -15.98 -7.17
N VAL A 65 4.78 -16.19 -5.84
CA VAL A 65 4.28 -15.22 -4.86
C VAL A 65 4.98 -13.87 -5.04
N ARG A 66 6.32 -13.85 -5.11
CA ARG A 66 7.08 -12.61 -5.30
C ARG A 66 6.71 -11.92 -6.60
N THR A 67 6.55 -12.66 -7.69
CA THR A 67 6.22 -12.10 -9.00
C THR A 67 4.82 -11.50 -9.00
N GLN A 68 3.83 -12.24 -8.48
CA GLN A 68 2.46 -11.74 -8.38
C GLN A 68 2.36 -10.48 -7.51
N LEU A 69 3.03 -10.47 -6.35
CA LEU A 69 3.07 -9.29 -5.49
C LEU A 69 3.71 -8.09 -6.20
N THR A 70 4.88 -8.27 -6.81
CA THR A 70 5.66 -7.16 -7.37
C THR A 70 5.14 -6.64 -8.70
N LYS A 71 4.58 -7.50 -9.56
CA LYS A 71 4.12 -7.13 -10.91
C LYS A 71 2.62 -6.88 -10.99
N ASP A 72 1.81 -7.62 -10.24
CA ASP A 72 0.36 -7.61 -10.47
C ASP A 72 -0.37 -6.73 -9.44
N TRP A 73 0.04 -6.81 -8.17
CA TRP A 73 -0.73 -6.23 -7.06
C TRP A 73 -0.14 -4.95 -6.48
N LEU A 74 1.14 -4.93 -6.08
CA LEU A 74 1.77 -3.74 -5.49
C LEU A 74 1.77 -2.51 -6.42
N PRO A 75 1.88 -2.61 -7.76
CA PRO A 75 1.75 -1.44 -8.63
C PRO A 75 0.39 -0.76 -8.58
N ARG A 76 -0.66 -1.47 -8.15
CA ARG A 76 -2.02 -0.95 -8.00
C ARG A 76 -2.22 -0.21 -6.68
N VAL A 77 -1.31 -0.39 -5.72
CA VAL A 77 -1.37 0.26 -4.41
C VAL A 77 -0.80 1.67 -4.54
N THR A 78 -1.69 2.66 -4.51
CA THR A 78 -1.28 4.08 -4.48
C THR A 78 -0.76 4.48 -3.10
N ASP A 79 -0.08 5.62 -3.03
CA ASP A 79 0.48 6.15 -1.78
C ASP A 79 -0.65 6.67 -0.85
N LEU A 80 -0.92 5.92 0.21
CA LEU A 80 -2.00 6.25 1.16
C LEU A 80 -1.65 7.43 2.09
N ILE A 81 -0.37 7.74 2.29
CA ILE A 81 0.08 8.79 3.22
C ILE A 81 -0.43 10.19 2.82
N PRO A 82 -0.29 10.67 1.56
CA PRO A 82 -0.87 11.94 1.17
C PRO A 82 -2.40 11.92 1.16
N LEU A 83 -3.03 10.78 0.85
CA LEU A 83 -4.49 10.65 0.84
C LEU A 83 -5.07 10.78 2.26
N SER A 84 -4.47 10.11 3.25
CA SER A 84 -4.92 10.21 4.65
C SER A 84 -4.84 11.64 5.18
N ARG A 85 -3.80 12.40 4.82
CA ARG A 85 -3.69 13.83 5.19
C ARG A 85 -4.79 14.68 4.55
N LYS A 86 -5.17 14.41 3.31
CA LYS A 86 -6.28 15.11 2.64
C LYS A 86 -7.62 14.81 3.31
N VAL A 87 -7.85 13.55 3.66
CA VAL A 87 -9.07 13.13 4.38
C VAL A 87 -9.12 13.81 5.75
N ALA A 88 -8.06 13.73 6.54
CA ALA A 88 -7.98 14.36 7.85
C ALA A 88 -8.17 15.89 7.79
N SER A 89 -7.71 16.54 6.71
CA SER A 89 -7.89 17.98 6.49
C SER A 89 -9.20 18.37 5.80
N LYS A 90 -10.12 17.43 5.56
CA LYS A 90 -11.40 17.64 4.84
C LYS A 90 -11.23 18.26 3.45
N LYS A 91 -10.09 17.98 2.79
CA LYS A 91 -9.75 18.46 1.43
C LYS A 91 -9.73 17.33 0.40
N ALA A 92 -10.14 16.12 0.79
CA ALA A 92 -10.24 14.99 -0.12
C ALA A 92 -11.37 15.22 -1.14
N ARG A 93 -11.08 14.94 -2.41
CA ARG A 93 -12.08 14.92 -3.49
C ARG A 93 -12.61 13.51 -3.70
N LEU A 94 -13.70 13.35 -4.45
CA LEU A 94 -14.27 12.04 -4.76
C LEU A 94 -13.27 11.11 -5.47
N GLN A 95 -12.40 11.67 -6.31
CA GLN A 95 -11.26 10.95 -6.90
C GLN A 95 -10.28 10.39 -5.84
N ASP A 96 -9.99 11.15 -4.78
CA ASP A 96 -9.10 10.71 -3.70
C ASP A 96 -9.76 9.54 -2.93
N CYS A 97 -11.08 9.61 -2.70
CA CYS A 97 -11.84 8.51 -2.10
C CYS A 97 -11.84 7.26 -3.00
N TYR A 98 -12.07 7.43 -4.31
CA TYR A 98 -11.99 6.32 -5.26
C TYR A 98 -10.61 5.64 -5.25
N LYS A 99 -9.52 6.42 -5.16
CA LYS A 99 -8.16 5.86 -5.05
C LYS A 99 -7.97 5.01 -3.79
N VAL A 100 -8.50 5.44 -2.64
CA VAL A 100 -8.49 4.62 -1.42
C VAL A 100 -9.30 3.34 -1.64
N TYR A 101 -10.49 3.45 -2.25
CA TYR A 101 -11.31 2.30 -2.59
C TYR A 101 -10.55 1.29 -3.48
N GLN A 102 -9.84 1.74 -4.51
CA GLN A 102 -9.02 0.87 -5.36
C GLN A 102 -7.96 0.10 -4.57
N VAL A 103 -7.32 0.74 -3.58
CA VAL A 103 -6.35 0.06 -2.71
C VAL A 103 -7.05 -0.99 -1.86
N VAL A 104 -8.14 -0.63 -1.18
CA VAL A 104 -8.91 -1.55 -0.33
C VAL A 104 -9.37 -2.75 -1.15
N SER A 105 -9.88 -2.56 -2.36
CA SER A 105 -10.30 -3.64 -3.26
C SER A 105 -9.14 -4.49 -3.81
N THR A 106 -7.90 -3.99 -3.75
CA THR A 106 -6.70 -4.75 -4.18
C THR A 106 -6.15 -5.65 -3.07
N VAL A 107 -6.28 -5.24 -1.80
CA VAL A 107 -5.68 -5.97 -0.65
C VAL A 107 -6.19 -7.41 -0.51
N PRO A 108 -7.47 -7.77 -0.76
CA PRO A 108 -7.91 -9.16 -0.74
C PRO A 108 -7.10 -10.08 -1.66
N SER A 109 -6.70 -9.60 -2.84
CA SER A 109 -5.83 -10.35 -3.75
C SER A 109 -4.42 -10.50 -3.20
N ILE A 110 -3.87 -9.46 -2.56
CA ILE A 110 -2.58 -9.53 -1.87
C ILE A 110 -2.63 -10.58 -0.75
N ILE A 111 -3.69 -10.57 0.07
CA ILE A 111 -3.91 -11.56 1.13
C ILE A 111 -3.94 -12.98 0.56
N LYS A 112 -4.66 -13.19 -0.55
CA LYS A 112 -4.75 -14.49 -1.20
C LYS A 112 -3.36 -15.02 -1.59
N VAL A 113 -2.55 -14.19 -2.24
CA VAL A 113 -1.18 -14.54 -2.66
C VAL A 113 -0.27 -14.79 -1.46
N LEU A 114 -0.37 -14.00 -0.40
CA LEU A 114 0.42 -14.20 0.82
C LEU A 114 0.07 -15.52 1.53
N LYS A 115 -1.21 -15.95 1.49
CA LYS A 115 -1.64 -17.23 2.08
C LYS A 115 -1.03 -18.44 1.40
N GLU A 116 -0.67 -18.35 0.11
CA GLU A 116 -0.01 -19.45 -0.64
C GLU A 116 1.36 -19.81 -0.05
N THR A 117 1.99 -18.91 0.71
CA THR A 117 3.27 -19.18 1.37
C THR A 117 3.18 -20.22 2.49
N ASN A 118 1.98 -20.45 3.06
CA ASN A 118 1.75 -21.34 4.21
C ASN A 118 2.71 -21.12 5.39
N ASN A 119 3.25 -19.91 5.55
CA ASN A 119 4.20 -19.57 6.60
C ASN A 119 3.52 -18.83 7.76
N LYS A 120 3.79 -19.26 9.00
CA LYS A 120 3.20 -18.67 10.21
C LYS A 120 3.53 -17.19 10.37
N PHE A 121 4.77 -16.77 10.14
CA PHE A 121 5.17 -15.38 10.31
C PHE A 121 4.58 -14.48 9.22
N VAL A 122 4.49 -14.96 7.98
CA VAL A 122 3.75 -14.25 6.92
C VAL A 122 2.28 -14.08 7.31
N LYS A 123 1.67 -15.13 7.85
CA LYS A 123 0.28 -15.09 8.30
C LYS A 123 0.10 -14.04 9.43
N ASP A 124 0.84 -14.20 10.51
CA ASP A 124 0.64 -13.45 11.74
C ASP A 124 1.06 -11.96 11.58
N MET A 125 2.10 -11.66 10.80
CA MET A 125 2.61 -10.28 10.62
C MET A 125 1.99 -9.53 9.44
N LEU A 126 1.49 -10.22 8.42
CA LEU A 126 0.99 -9.59 7.20
C LEU A 126 -0.48 -9.93 6.92
N VAL A 127 -0.81 -11.22 6.84
CA VAL A 127 -2.16 -11.64 6.42
C VAL A 127 -3.23 -11.23 7.42
N ASP A 128 -3.05 -11.56 8.70
CA ASP A 128 -4.07 -11.33 9.72
C ASP A 128 -4.31 -9.83 9.94
N PRO A 129 -3.26 -8.98 10.11
CA PRO A 129 -3.46 -7.54 10.23
C PRO A 129 -4.11 -6.91 8.99
N LEU A 130 -3.74 -7.35 7.78
CA LEU A 130 -4.37 -6.84 6.55
C LEU A 130 -5.83 -7.27 6.45
N ALA A 131 -6.16 -8.50 6.85
CA ALA A 131 -7.54 -9.00 6.82
C ALA A 131 -8.43 -8.24 7.80
N GLU A 132 -7.93 -7.95 9.01
CA GLU A 132 -8.63 -7.15 10.01
C GLU A 132 -8.93 -5.74 9.48
N ILE A 133 -7.91 -5.04 8.96
CA ILE A 133 -8.07 -3.69 8.40
C ILE A 133 -9.08 -3.67 7.25
N ILE A 134 -9.07 -4.68 6.37
CA ILE A 134 -10.03 -4.74 5.25
C ILE A 134 -11.45 -5.01 5.74
N SER A 135 -11.63 -5.83 6.77
CA SER A 135 -12.93 -6.04 7.39
C SER A 135 -13.51 -4.74 7.95
N GLU A 136 -12.67 -3.88 8.55
CA GLU A 136 -13.10 -2.58 9.06
C GLU A 136 -13.49 -1.58 7.95
N MET A 137 -12.99 -1.79 6.73
CA MET A 137 -13.24 -0.92 5.57
C MET A 137 -14.48 -1.31 4.76
N GLU A 138 -15.22 -2.35 5.15
CA GLU A 138 -16.40 -2.84 4.42
C GLU A 138 -17.47 -1.74 4.25
N ASN A 139 -17.79 -1.01 5.33
CA ASN A 139 -18.73 0.12 5.27
C ASN A 139 -18.28 1.21 4.32
N TYR A 140 -16.97 1.47 4.26
CA TYR A 140 -16.40 2.45 3.34
C TYR A 140 -16.53 1.99 1.89
N GLN A 141 -16.29 0.70 1.60
CA GLN A 141 -16.47 0.15 0.26
C GLN A 141 -17.93 0.25 -0.19
N ASN A 142 -18.85 -0.19 0.67
CA ASN A 142 -20.29 -0.11 0.39
C ASN A 142 -20.75 1.33 0.13
N MET A 143 -20.28 2.30 0.92
CA MET A 143 -20.58 3.72 0.70
C MET A 143 -20.11 4.20 -0.68
N ILE A 144 -18.87 3.90 -1.07
CA ILE A 144 -18.36 4.29 -2.39
C ILE A 144 -19.13 3.59 -3.51
N GLU A 145 -19.46 2.32 -3.34
CA GLU A 145 -20.17 1.55 -4.36
C GLU A 145 -21.60 2.03 -4.61
N GLN A 146 -22.28 2.51 -3.56
CA GLN A 146 -23.64 3.03 -3.65
C GLN A 146 -23.67 4.48 -4.14
N THR A 147 -22.65 5.28 -3.83
CA THR A 147 -22.63 6.72 -4.14
C THR A 147 -22.01 7.03 -5.50
N LEU A 148 -20.97 6.31 -5.91
CA LEU A 148 -20.13 6.69 -7.04
C LEU A 148 -20.61 6.02 -8.34
N ASP A 149 -20.67 6.80 -9.43
CA ASP A 149 -20.96 6.27 -10.76
C ASP A 149 -19.68 5.74 -11.43
N PHE A 150 -19.46 4.42 -11.35
CA PHE A 150 -18.27 3.78 -11.92
C PHE A 150 -18.23 3.83 -13.46
N SER A 151 -19.35 4.03 -14.14
CA SER A 151 -19.38 4.12 -15.61
C SER A 151 -18.66 5.39 -16.11
N LEU A 152 -18.70 6.45 -15.31
CA LEU A 152 -18.05 7.73 -15.60
C LEU A 152 -16.58 7.75 -15.18
N VAL A 153 -16.18 6.88 -14.24
CA VAL A 153 -14.78 6.77 -13.79
C VAL A 153 -13.85 6.37 -14.92
N GLU A 154 -14.31 5.53 -15.86
CA GLU A 154 -13.52 5.16 -17.05
C GLU A 154 -13.15 6.37 -17.91
N ARG A 155 -13.95 7.44 -17.84
CA ARG A 155 -13.72 8.72 -18.52
C ARG A 155 -12.98 9.74 -17.65
N ALA A 156 -12.46 9.30 -16.50
CA ALA A 156 -11.85 10.13 -15.47
C ALA A 156 -12.80 11.17 -14.84
N GLU A 157 -14.10 10.91 -14.91
CA GLU A 157 -15.14 11.71 -14.25
C GLU A 157 -15.58 11.03 -12.95
N PHE A 158 -15.59 11.78 -11.86
CA PHE A 158 -15.94 11.27 -10.53
C PHE A 158 -17.19 12.00 -10.05
N LEU A 159 -18.36 11.43 -10.35
CA LEU A 159 -19.65 11.99 -10.01
C LEU A 159 -20.46 11.05 -9.10
N ILE A 160 -21.41 11.64 -8.38
CA ILE A 160 -22.39 10.91 -7.57
C ILE A 160 -23.47 10.37 -8.52
N ARG A 161 -23.95 9.16 -8.29
CA ARG A 161 -25.07 8.57 -9.04
C ARG A 161 -26.30 9.47 -8.88
N SER A 162 -26.99 9.75 -9.99
CA SER A 162 -28.26 10.48 -9.95
C SER A 162 -29.32 9.78 -9.10
N SER A 163 -29.29 8.45 -9.01
CA SER A 163 -30.21 7.66 -8.18
C SER A 163 -29.87 7.65 -6.70
N TYR A 164 -28.80 8.31 -6.26
CA TYR A 164 -28.41 8.33 -4.85
C TYR A 164 -29.28 9.28 -4.03
N ASP A 165 -29.77 10.37 -4.63
CA ASP A 165 -30.60 11.37 -3.98
C ASP A 165 -31.66 11.85 -4.98
N GLU A 166 -32.93 11.86 -4.58
CA GLU A 166 -34.06 12.28 -5.43
C GLU A 166 -33.90 13.70 -5.98
N SER A 167 -33.15 14.56 -5.28
CA SER A 167 -32.84 15.93 -5.70
C SER A 167 -31.80 16.04 -6.83
N LEU A 168 -31.16 14.93 -7.20
CA LEU A 168 -30.18 14.85 -8.30
C LEU A 168 -30.81 14.39 -9.63
N THR A 169 -32.11 14.13 -9.65
CA THR A 169 -32.91 13.78 -10.84
C THR A 169 -33.65 15.01 -11.37
#